data_AF-A0AAE0I2K3-F1
#
_entry.id   AF-A0AAE0I2K3-F1
#
_cell.length_a   1.000
_cell.length_b   1.000
_cell.length_c   1.000
_cell.angle_alpha   90.00
_cell.angle_beta   90.00
_cell.angle_gamma   90.00
#
_symmetry.space_group_name_H-M   'P 1'
#
loop_
_entity.id
_entity.type
_entity.pdbx_description
1 polymer ?
#
loop_
_entity_poly.entity_id
_entity_poly.type
_entity_poly.pdbx_seq_one_letter_code
_entity_poly.pdbx_strand_id
1 'polypeptide(L)'
;MAPSMIKFQNTSLDGVKGEVLELDSNFAVGRFLDLIDCFPQDAVEPAIIPLKVKASDACLRRVIDWLPYRQSRSEDTSATPASWDGFRSMEPADIFEMSVAASYLNLPDLFCQCSEILVSVLPGLSEDGRRQIFKFHDDFARYQRRQP
;
A
#
# COMPACT_ATOMS: atom_id res chain seq x y z
N MET A 1 -8.70 -20.72 -17.49
CA MET A 1 -7.28 -20.37 -17.77
C MET A 1 -6.53 -20.53 -16.46
N ALA A 2 -5.33 -21.12 -16.45
CA ALA A 2 -4.57 -21.26 -15.21
C ALA A 2 -4.20 -19.87 -14.66
N PRO A 3 -4.21 -19.64 -13.34
CA PRO A 3 -3.71 -18.40 -12.76
C PRO A 3 -2.24 -18.22 -13.17
N SER A 4 -1.95 -17.18 -13.96
CA SER A 4 -0.57 -16.77 -14.17
C SER A 4 -0.14 -15.93 -12.97
N MET A 5 0.93 -16.34 -12.31
CA MET A 5 1.58 -15.55 -11.27
C MET A 5 2.38 -14.44 -11.96
N ILE A 6 2.04 -13.19 -11.65
CA ILE A 6 2.66 -12.00 -12.20
C ILE A 6 3.65 -11.45 -11.19
N LYS A 7 4.85 -11.11 -11.66
CA LYS A 7 5.95 -10.64 -10.82
C LYS A 7 6.05 -9.12 -10.87
N PHE A 8 6.02 -8.50 -9.70
CA PHE A 8 6.22 -7.08 -9.52
C PHE A 8 7.50 -6.85 -8.71
N GLN A 9 8.18 -5.73 -8.93
CA GLN A 9 9.32 -5.35 -8.11
C GLN A 9 9.26 -3.88 -7.77
N ASN A 10 9.31 -3.56 -6.48
CA ASN A 10 9.40 -2.19 -6.04
C ASN A 10 10.71 -1.59 -6.55
N THR A 11 10.61 -0.48 -7.27
CA THR A 11 11.76 0.28 -7.72
C THR A 11 11.67 1.63 -7.04
N SER A 12 12.49 1.82 -6.01
CA SER A 12 12.51 3.10 -5.30
C SER A 12 12.87 4.23 -6.28
N LEU A 13 12.55 5.47 -5.90
CA LEU A 13 12.91 6.64 -6.73
C LEU A 13 14.42 6.79 -6.95
N ASP A 14 15.23 6.19 -6.07
CA ASP A 14 16.69 6.17 -6.17
C ASP A 14 17.22 5.04 -7.07
N GLY A 15 16.32 4.29 -7.72
CA GLY A 15 16.65 3.17 -8.60
C GLY A 15 17.03 1.88 -7.87
N VAL A 16 16.89 1.85 -6.54
CA VAL A 16 17.12 0.64 -5.74
C VAL A 16 15.98 -0.34 -6.01
N LYS A 17 16.37 -1.56 -6.40
CA LYS A 17 15.45 -2.68 -6.61
C LYS A 17 15.13 -3.32 -5.28
N GLY A 18 13.86 -3.31 -4.91
CA GLY A 18 13.32 -4.03 -3.76
C GLY A 18 13.08 -5.51 -4.06
N GLU A 19 12.29 -6.13 -3.20
CA GLU A 19 11.87 -7.51 -3.32
C GLU A 19 10.97 -7.75 -4.55
N VAL A 20 11.09 -8.96 -5.12
CA VAL A 20 10.16 -9.44 -6.16
C VAL A 20 8.94 -10.01 -5.47
N LEU A 21 7.79 -9.38 -5.72
CA LEU A 21 6.49 -9.76 -5.19
C LEU A 21 5.70 -10.48 -6.27
N GLU A 22 4.95 -11.52 -5.88
CA GLU A 22 4.13 -12.29 -6.81
C GLU A 22 2.64 -12.04 -6.52
N LEU A 23 1.88 -11.81 -7.58
CA LEU A 23 0.44 -11.59 -7.54
C LEU A 23 -0.23 -12.54 -8.53
N ASP A 24 -1.23 -13.28 -8.08
CA ASP A 24 -2.09 -14.04 -8.98
C ASP A 24 -2.90 -13.05 -9.85
N SER A 25 -2.79 -13.21 -11.16
CA SER A 25 -3.50 -12.39 -12.17
C SER A 25 -5.00 -12.28 -11.93
N ASN A 26 -5.64 -13.27 -11.30
CA ASN A 26 -7.07 -13.22 -10.96
C ASN A 26 -7.41 -12.13 -9.94
N PHE A 27 -6.46 -11.73 -9.10
CA PHE A 27 -6.64 -10.68 -8.10
C PHE A 27 -6.13 -9.31 -8.58
N ALA A 28 -5.53 -9.24 -9.78
CA ALA A 28 -5.02 -7.99 -10.33
C ALA A 28 -6.16 -7.02 -10.63
N VAL A 29 -6.09 -5.82 -10.05
CA VAL A 29 -7.12 -4.77 -10.17
C VAL A 29 -6.47 -3.39 -10.13
N GLY A 30 -7.23 -2.38 -10.56
CA GLY A 30 -6.75 -1.01 -10.59
C GLY A 30 -5.47 -0.90 -11.42
N ARG A 31 -4.46 -0.22 -10.88
CA ARG A 31 -3.23 0.05 -11.61
C ARG A 31 -2.35 -1.17 -11.85
N PHE A 32 -2.61 -2.29 -11.16
CA PHE A 32 -1.95 -3.56 -11.51
C PHE A 32 -2.30 -3.99 -12.94
N LEU A 33 -3.56 -3.86 -13.35
CA LEU A 33 -4.01 -4.19 -14.71
C LEU A 33 -3.36 -3.28 -15.74
N ASP A 34 -3.39 -1.96 -15.50
CA ASP A 34 -2.77 -0.97 -16.39
C ASP A 34 -1.28 -1.28 -16.63
N LEU A 35 -0.58 -1.71 -15.58
CA LEU A 35 0.82 -2.09 -15.67
C LEU A 35 0.98 -3.40 -16.45
N ILE A 36 0.19 -4.42 -16.15
CA ILE A 36 0.23 -5.71 -16.86
C ILE A 36 0.04 -5.54 -18.37
N ASP A 37 -0.90 -4.70 -18.78
CA ASP A 37 -1.19 -4.42 -20.19
C ASP A 37 -0.04 -3.69 -20.91
N CYS A 38 0.80 -2.98 -20.15
CA CYS A 38 1.96 -2.27 -20.66
C CYS A 38 3.21 -3.16 -20.81
N PHE A 39 3.23 -4.36 -20.24
CA PHE A 39 4.36 -5.29 -20.33
C PHE A 39 3.98 -6.54 -21.15
N PRO A 40 4.65 -6.79 -22.29
CA PRO A 40 4.31 -7.91 -23.16
C PRO A 40 4.50 -9.26 -22.43
N GLN A 41 3.43 -10.03 -22.36
CA GLN A 41 3.38 -11.34 -21.69
C GLN A 41 3.99 -12.47 -22.54
N ASP A 42 4.25 -12.22 -23.83
CA ASP A 42 4.78 -13.19 -24.79
C ASP A 42 6.31 -13.38 -24.69
N ALA A 43 6.95 -12.82 -23.67
CA ALA A 43 8.38 -12.96 -23.44
C ALA A 43 8.74 -14.38 -22.96
N VAL A 44 9.89 -14.89 -23.43
CA VAL A 44 10.43 -16.22 -23.08
C VAL A 44 10.69 -16.35 -21.56
N GLU A 45 10.87 -15.22 -20.87
CA GLU A 45 10.95 -15.12 -19.42
C GLU A 45 9.84 -14.21 -18.90
N PRO A 46 9.20 -14.53 -17.75
CA PRO A 46 8.17 -13.68 -17.17
C PRO A 46 8.76 -12.31 -16.83
N ALA A 47 8.24 -11.27 -17.47
CA ALA A 47 8.68 -9.90 -17.25
C ALA A 47 8.42 -9.49 -15.78
N ILE A 48 9.45 -8.99 -15.09
CA ILE A 48 9.28 -8.38 -13.78
C ILE A 48 8.81 -6.94 -13.99
N ILE A 49 7.59 -6.65 -13.54
CA ILE A 49 6.95 -5.35 -13.70
C ILE A 49 7.44 -4.38 -12.61
N PRO A 50 8.07 -3.25 -12.95
CA PRO A 50 8.53 -2.29 -11.97
C PRO A 50 7.36 -1.50 -11.35
N LEU A 51 7.28 -1.49 -10.03
CA LEU A 51 6.37 -0.64 -9.24
C LEU A 51 7.15 0.54 -8.69
N LYS A 52 6.80 1.78 -9.07
CA LYS A 52 7.45 2.99 -8.56
C LYS A 52 6.61 3.62 -7.46
N VAL A 53 6.57 2.98 -6.29
CA VAL A 53 5.74 3.41 -5.15
C VAL A 53 6.64 3.87 -4.00
N LYS A 54 6.27 4.97 -3.35
CA LYS A 54 6.90 5.41 -2.09
C LYS A 54 6.35 4.59 -0.92
N ALA A 55 6.55 3.28 -0.96
CA ALA A 55 6.17 2.34 0.09
C ALA A 55 7.25 1.27 0.25
N SER A 56 7.40 0.73 1.46
CA SER A 56 8.24 -0.42 1.74
C SER A 56 7.72 -1.69 1.07
N ASP A 57 8.61 -2.67 0.86
CA ASP A 57 8.23 -3.96 0.28
C ASP A 57 7.30 -4.75 1.23
N ALA A 58 7.47 -4.57 2.54
CA ALA A 58 6.57 -5.10 3.55
C ALA A 58 5.15 -4.54 3.38
N CYS A 59 5.03 -3.23 3.15
CA CYS A 59 3.74 -2.58 2.88
C CYS A 59 3.11 -3.10 1.58
N LEU A 60 3.88 -3.18 0.49
CA LEU A 60 3.37 -3.69 -0.79
C LEU A 60 2.91 -5.15 -0.72
N ARG A 61 3.64 -6.01 0.03
CA ARG A 61 3.19 -7.37 0.31
C ARG A 61 1.84 -7.39 1.00
N ARG A 62 1.63 -6.53 2.01
CA ARG A 62 0.33 -6.42 2.68
C ARG A 62 -0.78 -5.95 1.74
N VAL A 63 -0.49 -5.06 0.80
CA VAL A 63 -1.47 -4.66 -0.23
C VAL A 63 -1.85 -5.87 -1.09
N ILE A 64 -0.87 -6.67 -1.51
CA ILE A 64 -1.12 -7.91 -2.28
C ILE A 64 -1.94 -8.92 -1.47
N ASP A 65 -1.60 -9.13 -0.19
CA ASP A 65 -2.34 -10.03 0.71
C ASP A 65 -3.79 -9.57 0.95
N TRP A 66 -4.08 -8.28 0.79
CA TRP A 66 -5.42 -7.72 0.92
C TRP A 66 -6.30 -7.97 -0.33
N LEU A 67 -5.71 -8.17 -1.52
CA LEU A 67 -6.49 -8.32 -2.77
C LEU A 67 -7.41 -9.56 -2.78
N PRO A 68 -6.99 -10.76 -2.33
CA PRO A 68 -7.88 -11.91 -2.22
C PRO A 68 -9.04 -11.67 -1.24
N TYR A 69 -8.76 -10.98 -0.13
CA TYR A 69 -9.78 -10.62 0.88
C TYR A 69 -10.85 -9.68 0.32
N ARG A 70 -10.45 -8.74 -0.55
CA ARG A 70 -11.41 -7.87 -1.24
C ARG A 70 -12.38 -8.67 -2.11
N GLN A 71 -11.88 -9.67 -2.84
CA GLN A 71 -12.70 -10.44 -3.77
C GLN A 71 -13.71 -11.32 -3.04
N SER A 72 -13.31 -12.00 -1.94
CA SER A 72 -14.25 -12.78 -1.13
C SER A 72 -15.39 -11.93 -0.56
N ARG A 73 -15.12 -10.66 -0.21
CA ARG A 73 -16.14 -9.72 0.26
C ARG A 73 -17.12 -9.28 -0.83
N SER A 74 -16.71 -9.26 -2.10
CA SER A 74 -17.60 -8.88 -3.20
C SER A 74 -18.69 -9.92 -3.49
N GLU A 75 -18.45 -11.18 -3.11
CA GLU A 75 -19.41 -12.28 -3.25
C GLU A 75 -20.39 -12.35 -2.06
N ASP A 76 -19.94 -11.97 -0.85
CA ASP A 76 -20.75 -11.93 0.37
C ASP A 76 -21.38 -10.56 0.62
N THR A 77 -22.53 -10.31 0.00
CA THR A 77 -23.31 -9.04 0.04
C THR A 77 -23.91 -8.65 1.41
N SER A 78 -23.53 -9.31 2.52
CA SER A 78 -24.08 -9.03 3.87
C SER A 78 -23.04 -8.70 4.94
N ALA A 79 -21.75 -8.68 4.62
CA ALA A 79 -20.72 -8.41 5.62
C ALA A 79 -20.48 -6.89 5.79
N THR A 80 -20.87 -6.39 6.96
CA THR A 80 -20.26 -5.24 7.67
C THR A 80 -18.77 -5.15 7.34
N PRO A 81 -18.11 -3.97 7.28
CA PRO A 81 -16.66 -3.89 7.07
C PRO A 81 -15.91 -4.68 8.13
N ALA A 82 -15.75 -5.98 7.87
CA ALA A 82 -14.89 -6.84 8.61
C ALA A 82 -13.51 -6.23 8.35
N SER A 83 -12.96 -5.64 9.38
CA SER A 83 -11.58 -5.16 9.39
C SER A 83 -10.73 -6.34 8.95
N TRP A 84 -10.13 -6.27 7.76
CA TRP A 84 -9.16 -7.29 7.35
C TRP A 84 -8.19 -7.50 8.51
N ASP A 85 -8.08 -8.73 9.03
CA ASP A 85 -7.33 -8.99 10.27
C ASP A 85 -5.86 -8.58 10.17
N GLY A 86 -5.34 -8.45 8.94
CA GLY A 86 -4.03 -7.86 8.65
C GLY A 86 -3.84 -6.48 9.29
N PHE A 87 -4.87 -5.63 9.35
CA PHE A 87 -4.80 -4.30 9.95
C PHE A 87 -4.58 -4.31 11.46
N ARG A 88 -5.07 -5.33 12.18
CA ARG A 88 -4.94 -5.41 13.65
C ARG A 88 -3.48 -5.48 14.12
N SER A 89 -2.61 -5.99 13.25
CA SER A 89 -1.19 -6.20 13.52
C SER A 89 -0.28 -5.04 13.06
N MET A 90 -0.83 -4.03 12.37
CA MET A 90 -0.02 -2.98 11.77
C MET A 90 0.13 -1.77 12.69
N GLU A 91 1.32 -1.18 12.65
CA GLU A 91 1.53 0.12 13.26
C GLU A 91 0.86 1.22 12.43
N PRO A 92 0.44 2.34 13.05
CA PRO A 92 -0.19 3.44 12.31
C PRO A 92 0.69 4.02 11.19
N ALA A 93 2.02 3.94 11.33
CA ALA A 93 2.97 4.33 10.30
C ALA A 93 2.85 3.44 9.04
N ASP A 94 2.70 2.13 9.23
CA ASP A 94 2.53 1.16 8.14
C ASP A 94 1.16 1.35 7.46
N ILE A 95 0.11 1.67 8.23
CA ILE A 95 -1.22 1.96 7.70
C ILE A 95 -1.20 3.23 6.84
N PHE A 96 -0.45 4.25 7.27
CA PHE A 96 -0.25 5.45 6.46
C PHE A 96 0.51 5.12 5.16
N GLU A 97 1.60 4.35 5.24
CA GLU A 97 2.33 3.90 4.05
C GLU A 97 1.43 3.09 3.09
N MET A 98 0.57 2.23 3.65
CA MET A 98 -0.41 1.44 2.90
C MET A 98 -1.45 2.31 2.22
N SER A 99 -1.88 3.42 2.84
CA SER A 99 -2.79 4.39 2.21
C SER A 99 -2.14 5.06 0.99
N VAL A 100 -0.83 5.37 1.06
CA VAL A 100 -0.08 5.94 -0.08
C VAL A 100 0.03 4.92 -1.21
N ALA A 101 0.34 3.66 -0.89
CA ALA A 101 0.39 2.58 -1.87
C ALA A 101 -0.99 2.34 -2.51
N ALA A 102 -2.06 2.32 -1.72
CA ALA A 102 -3.43 2.15 -2.20
C ALA A 102 -3.85 3.26 -3.15
N SER A 103 -3.50 4.51 -2.84
CA SER A 103 -3.74 5.65 -3.73
C SER A 103 -2.97 5.50 -5.05
N TYR A 104 -1.69 5.13 -4.99
CA TYR A 104 -0.90 4.90 -6.20
C TYR A 104 -1.45 3.77 -7.08
N LEU A 105 -1.88 2.66 -6.46
CA LEU A 105 -2.39 1.46 -7.15
C LEU A 105 -3.86 1.59 -7.55
N ASN A 106 -4.50 2.74 -7.30
CA ASN A 106 -5.90 3.00 -7.58
C ASN A 106 -6.84 2.00 -6.89
N LEU A 107 -6.65 1.79 -5.59
CA LEU A 107 -7.45 0.91 -4.73
C LEU A 107 -8.28 1.74 -3.73
N PRO A 108 -9.42 2.33 -4.17
CA PRO A 108 -10.20 3.24 -3.32
C PRO A 108 -10.75 2.57 -2.06
N ASP A 109 -11.20 1.31 -2.15
CA ASP A 109 -11.74 0.57 -1.01
C ASP A 109 -10.69 0.39 0.10
N LEU A 110 -9.44 0.15 -0.28
CA LEU A 110 -8.31 0.01 0.64
C LEU A 110 -7.93 1.36 1.23
N PHE A 111 -7.88 2.40 0.39
CA PHE A 111 -7.59 3.76 0.82
C PHE A 111 -8.60 4.27 1.86
N CYS A 112 -9.90 4.02 1.65
CA CYS A 112 -10.96 4.36 2.58
C CYS A 112 -10.78 3.63 3.92
N GLN A 113 -10.54 2.32 3.91
CA GLN A 113 -10.30 1.54 5.14
C GLN A 113 -9.08 2.04 5.92
N CYS A 114 -7.96 2.28 5.25
CA CYS A 114 -6.78 2.86 5.90
C CYS A 114 -7.09 4.23 6.50
N SER A 115 -7.86 5.07 5.80
CA SER A 115 -8.23 6.41 6.26
C SER A 115 -9.13 6.37 7.48
N GLU A 116 -10.13 5.49 7.51
CA GLU A 116 -11.00 5.28 8.67
C GLU A 116 -10.21 4.86 9.92
N ILE A 117 -9.27 3.93 9.76
CA ILE A 117 -8.40 3.49 10.85
C ILE A 117 -7.54 4.66 11.35
N LEU A 118 -6.89 5.40 10.44
CA LEU A 118 -6.06 6.54 10.82
C LEU A 118 -6.87 7.62 11.54
N VAL A 119 -8.09 7.94 11.08
CA VAL A 119 -8.98 8.90 11.76
C VAL A 119 -9.33 8.46 13.18
N SER A 120 -9.46 7.15 13.43
CA SER A 120 -9.71 6.62 14.77
C SER A 120 -8.48 6.67 15.69
N VAL A 121 -7.28 6.51 15.14
CA VAL A 121 -6.03 6.40 15.93
C VAL A 121 -5.36 7.75 16.16
N LEU A 122 -5.36 8.64 15.15
CA LEU A 122 -4.67 9.94 15.19
C LEU A 122 -5.03 10.83 16.39
N PRO A 123 -6.30 10.90 16.86
CA PRO A 123 -6.65 11.68 18.04
C PRO A 123 -5.96 11.20 19.32
N GLY A 124 -5.72 9.88 19.44
CA GLY A 124 -5.13 9.27 20.64
C GLY A 124 -3.60 9.31 20.72
N LEU A 125 -2.93 9.73 19.65
CA LEU A 125 -1.47 9.78 19.59
C LEU A 125 -0.90 11.11 20.09
N SER A 126 0.27 11.05 20.73
CA SER A 126 1.08 12.21 21.07
C SER A 126 1.57 12.94 19.82
N GLU A 127 2.02 14.20 19.96
CA GLU A 127 2.61 14.95 18.87
C GLU A 127 3.82 14.24 18.26
N ASP A 128 4.68 13.63 19.10
CA ASP A 128 5.81 12.83 18.63
C ASP A 128 5.37 11.59 17.87
N GLY A 129 4.31 10.91 18.32
CA GLY A 129 3.73 9.78 17.59
C GLY A 129 3.19 10.18 16.21
N ARG A 130 2.52 11.33 16.11
CA ARG A 130 2.06 11.88 14.82
C ARG A 130 3.24 12.25 13.92
N ARG A 131 4.29 12.86 14.47
CA ARG A 131 5.51 13.20 13.73
C ARG A 131 6.20 11.96 13.17
N GLN A 132 6.24 10.87 13.93
CA GLN A 132 6.83 9.60 13.50
C GLN A 132 6.06 8.98 12.33
N ILE A 133 4.71 8.99 12.39
CA ILE A 133 3.85 8.43 11.33
C ILE A 133 3.98 9.21 10.03
N PHE A 134 3.83 10.54 10.10
CA PHE A 134 3.87 11.40 8.92
C PHE A 134 5.30 11.76 8.48
N LYS A 135 6.32 11.28 9.21
CA LYS A 135 7.74 11.60 8.99
C LYS A 135 7.97 13.13 8.94
N PHE A 136 7.24 13.90 9.76
CA PHE A 136 7.44 15.34 9.88
C PHE A 136 8.73 15.64 10.66
N HIS A 137 9.46 16.65 10.23
CA HIS A 137 10.53 17.24 11.02
C HIS A 137 9.99 18.36 11.90
N ASP A 138 10.51 18.47 13.13
CA ASP A 138 10.15 19.56 14.05
C ASP A 138 10.80 20.87 13.60
N ASP A 139 10.09 21.59 12.75
CA ASP A 139 10.51 22.90 12.27
C ASP A 139 10.18 24.04 13.28
N PHE A 140 9.41 23.77 14.34
CA PHE A 140 9.04 24.78 15.33
C PHE A 140 10.24 25.23 16.19
N ALA A 141 11.16 24.31 16.50
CA ALA A 141 12.40 24.63 17.20
C ALA A 141 13.33 25.57 16.39
N ARG A 142 13.18 25.60 15.06
CA ARG A 142 13.90 26.55 14.19
C ARG A 142 13.26 27.94 14.19
N TYR A 143 11.96 28.00 14.44
CA TYR A 143 11.21 29.26 14.52
C TYR A 143 11.44 30.01 15.83
N GLN A 144 11.50 29.32 16.98
CA GLN A 144 11.74 29.95 18.29
C GLN A 144 13.14 30.57 18.42
N ARG A 145 14.16 30.08 17.71
CA ARG A 145 15.50 30.70 17.66
C ARG A 145 15.59 31.94 16.75
N ARG A 146 14.52 32.28 16.02
CA ARG A 146 14.47 33.41 15.08
C ARG A 146 13.52 34.53 15.50
N GLN A 147 12.83 34.39 16.63
CA GLN A 147 12.10 35.52 17.23
C GLN A 147 13.05 36.27 18.18
N PRO A 148 13.29 37.57 17.96
CA PRO A 148 14.14 38.41 18.81
C PRO A 148 13.54 38.67 20.19
#